data_AF-A0A165KUU8-F1
#
_entry.id   AF-A0A165KUU8-F1
#
_cell.length_a   1.000
_cell.length_b   1.000
_cell.length_c   1.000
_cell.angle_alpha   90.00
_cell.angle_beta   90.00
_cell.angle_gamma   90.00
#
_symmetry.space_group_name_H-M   'P 1'
#
loop_
_entity.id
_entity.type
_entity.pdbx_description
1 polymer ?
#
loop_
_entity_poly.entity_id
_entity_poly.type
_entity_poly.pdbx_seq_one_letter_code
_entity_poly.pdbx_strand_id
1 'polypeptide(L)'
;MLDGGVGLAADLAYMAQIAGLARERNRTFFVMDKWWNRGRWEDYFEDVHKTQLGPEPGCLPPPPEEYVACPRIARHWIIGSRTAKFHMSHEFMDAFEDPFKMDLERQRPMFDRALDSLRDTIRPNAALRALIAKARRSVSDVAYAGVHLRRGDQLARTWKYRKGYVPISEFVTGIRGVEGGVSAVWAASDAPGAITELGEELGHNVQVLNLTSVGGDVGRLMPAAEDAGYVQKEWRYRTEEERKRLTRGAVVDFAMISGLWLENGQRAPSASVCTYGCVLEGFPADSIRN
;
A
#
# COMPACT_ATOMS: atom_id res chain seq x y z
N MET A 1 -0.39 -6.60 15.29
CA MET A 1 -0.96 -5.48 16.07
C MET A 1 -0.83 -4.22 15.24
N LEU A 2 -1.96 -3.69 14.82
CA LEU A 2 -2.06 -2.42 14.13
C LEU A 2 -2.32 -1.33 15.16
N ASP A 3 -1.34 -0.46 15.40
CA ASP A 3 -1.45 0.70 16.30
C ASP A 3 -1.58 2.03 15.52
N GLY A 4 -1.38 1.99 14.21
CA GLY A 4 -1.43 3.17 13.35
C GLY A 4 -0.33 4.19 13.66
N GLY A 5 0.76 3.77 14.32
CA GLY A 5 1.93 4.60 14.58
C GLY A 5 2.73 4.95 13.32
N VAL A 6 2.48 4.22 12.22
CA VAL A 6 3.04 4.45 10.89
C VAL A 6 1.95 4.60 9.84
N GLY A 7 2.35 5.00 8.63
CA GLY A 7 1.45 5.18 7.48
C GLY A 7 0.78 3.86 7.07
N LEU A 8 -0.39 3.95 6.43
CA LEU A 8 -1.17 2.79 5.99
C LEU A 8 -0.35 1.81 5.16
N ALA A 9 0.40 2.30 4.19
CA ALA A 9 1.20 1.46 3.31
C ALA A 9 2.31 0.71 4.08
N ALA A 10 2.89 1.33 5.11
CA ALA A 10 3.87 0.66 5.97
C ALA A 10 3.21 -0.40 6.87
N ASP A 11 2.04 -0.10 7.44
CA ASP A 11 1.24 -1.09 8.18
C ASP A 11 0.95 -2.31 7.30
N LEU A 12 0.47 -2.09 6.07
CA LEU A 12 0.16 -3.16 5.10
C LEU A 12 1.41 -3.95 4.70
N ALA A 13 2.53 -3.27 4.41
CA ALA A 13 3.79 -3.93 4.05
C ALA A 13 4.31 -4.81 5.21
N TYR A 14 4.26 -4.32 6.45
CA TYR A 14 4.65 -5.13 7.61
C TYR A 14 3.74 -6.33 7.79
N MET A 15 2.42 -6.14 7.68
CA MET A 15 1.48 -7.26 7.78
C MET A 15 1.68 -8.29 6.69
N ALA A 16 1.93 -7.85 5.45
CA ALA A 16 2.19 -8.75 4.34
C ALA A 16 3.43 -9.62 4.59
N GLN A 17 4.53 -9.02 5.07
CA GLN A 17 5.73 -9.77 5.44
C GLN A 17 5.47 -10.77 6.59
N ILE A 18 4.70 -10.38 7.60
CA ILE A 18 4.39 -11.27 8.73
C ILE A 18 3.42 -12.38 8.34
N ALA A 19 2.45 -12.12 7.48
CA ALA A 19 1.54 -13.14 6.96
C ALA A 19 2.32 -14.22 6.18
N GLY A 20 3.27 -13.80 5.33
CA GLY A 20 4.18 -14.71 4.63
C GLY A 20 5.03 -15.53 5.60
N LEU A 21 5.63 -14.88 6.60
CA LEU A 21 6.41 -15.55 7.64
C LEU A 21 5.59 -16.57 8.45
N ALA A 22 4.33 -16.24 8.76
CA ALA A 22 3.43 -17.13 9.47
C ALA A 22 3.12 -18.38 8.63
N ARG A 23 2.91 -18.23 7.32
CA ARG A 23 2.70 -19.34 6.38
C ARG A 23 3.90 -20.28 6.34
N GLU A 24 5.10 -19.74 6.17
CA GLU A 24 6.34 -20.52 6.10
C GLU A 24 6.65 -21.27 7.41
N ARG A 25 6.34 -20.66 8.55
CA ARG A 25 6.58 -21.27 9.86
C ARG A 25 5.42 -22.13 10.36
N ASN A 26 4.42 -22.38 9.51
CA ASN A 26 3.22 -23.13 9.85
C ASN A 26 2.58 -22.58 11.15
N ARG A 27 2.27 -21.28 11.17
CA ARG A 27 1.68 -20.55 12.30
C ARG A 27 0.35 -19.92 11.88
N THR A 28 -0.61 -19.87 12.80
CA THR A 28 -1.85 -19.10 12.60
C THR A 28 -1.55 -17.59 12.64
N PHE A 29 -2.05 -16.86 11.65
CA PHE A 29 -1.91 -15.40 11.57
C PHE A 29 -3.20 -14.73 12.06
N PHE A 30 -3.04 -13.70 12.92
CA PHE A 30 -4.15 -12.94 13.49
C PHE A 30 -3.93 -11.44 13.25
N VAL A 31 -5.02 -10.73 12.94
CA VAL A 31 -5.03 -9.26 12.93
C VAL A 31 -5.65 -8.76 14.23
N MET A 32 -4.90 -7.92 14.95
CA MET A 32 -5.40 -7.18 16.10
C MET A 32 -5.41 -5.70 15.76
N ASP A 33 -6.61 -5.13 15.62
CA ASP A 33 -6.90 -3.77 15.16
C ASP A 33 -7.47 -2.85 16.24
N LYS A 34 -7.57 -3.34 17.49
CA LYS A 34 -8.12 -2.61 18.65
C LYS A 34 -7.58 -1.17 18.81
N TRP A 35 -6.32 -0.94 18.43
CA TRP A 35 -5.66 0.37 18.55
C TRP A 35 -5.38 1.04 17.22
N TRP A 36 -5.95 0.50 16.13
CA TRP A 36 -5.67 1.03 14.82
C TRP A 36 -6.41 2.35 14.63
N ASN A 37 -5.65 3.41 14.35
CA ASN A 37 -6.21 4.74 14.16
C ASN A 37 -6.87 4.93 12.79
N ARG A 38 -7.29 3.85 12.13
CA ARG A 38 -7.96 3.88 10.83
C ARG A 38 -9.31 3.21 10.88
N GLY A 39 -9.86 2.86 12.04
CA GLY A 39 -11.08 2.06 12.15
C GLY A 39 -10.74 0.58 12.29
N ARG A 40 -11.69 -0.30 11.98
CA ARG A 40 -11.49 -1.75 12.09
C ARG A 40 -10.94 -2.34 10.81
N TRP A 41 -10.22 -3.45 10.90
CA TRP A 41 -9.72 -4.23 9.77
C TRP A 41 -10.85 -4.56 8.78
N GLU A 42 -11.95 -5.07 9.33
CA GLU A 42 -13.13 -5.50 8.55
C GLU A 42 -13.86 -4.33 7.86
N ASP A 43 -13.58 -3.08 8.24
CA ASP A 43 -14.12 -1.93 7.53
C ASP A 43 -13.51 -1.81 6.10
N TYR A 44 -12.40 -2.51 5.82
CA TYR A 44 -11.66 -2.47 4.55
C TYR A 44 -11.37 -3.84 3.94
N PHE A 45 -10.98 -4.80 4.75
CA PHE A 45 -10.41 -6.08 4.30
C PHE A 45 -11.25 -7.25 4.80
N GLU A 46 -11.13 -8.38 4.12
CA GLU A 46 -11.72 -9.63 4.56
C GLU A 46 -10.98 -10.15 5.80
N ASP A 47 -11.70 -10.87 6.66
CA ASP A 47 -11.10 -11.57 7.79
C ASP A 47 -10.01 -12.53 7.31
N VAL A 48 -8.80 -12.35 7.84
CA VAL A 48 -7.61 -13.11 7.44
C VAL A 48 -7.72 -14.61 7.75
N HIS A 49 -8.59 -15.00 8.69
CA HIS A 49 -8.85 -16.42 8.96
C HIS A 49 -9.54 -17.13 7.80
N LYS A 50 -10.24 -16.38 6.94
CA LYS A 50 -10.89 -16.93 5.74
C LYS A 50 -9.92 -17.05 4.57
N THR A 51 -8.84 -16.27 4.58
CA THR A 51 -7.92 -16.14 3.45
C THR A 51 -6.57 -16.84 3.69
N GLN A 52 -6.15 -17.00 4.95
CA GLN A 52 -4.99 -17.78 5.37
C GLN A 52 -5.37 -18.68 6.56
N LEU A 53 -5.76 -19.91 6.25
CA LEU A 53 -6.04 -20.92 7.27
C LEU A 53 -4.77 -21.29 8.03
N GLY A 54 -4.86 -21.29 9.36
CA GLY A 54 -3.78 -21.77 10.23
C GLY A 54 -3.70 -23.31 10.26
N PRO A 55 -2.61 -23.87 10.80
CA PRO A 55 -2.46 -25.33 10.96
C PRO A 55 -3.49 -25.95 11.91
N GLU A 56 -3.93 -25.19 12.91
CA GLU A 56 -4.87 -25.64 13.94
C GLU A 56 -6.27 -25.09 13.63
N PRO A 57 -7.25 -25.96 13.30
CA PRO A 57 -8.62 -25.53 13.08
C PRO A 57 -9.21 -24.90 14.34
N GLY A 58 -9.82 -23.71 14.20
CA GLY A 58 -10.45 -23.01 15.33
C GLY A 58 -9.47 -22.37 16.32
N CYS A 59 -8.19 -22.24 15.95
CA CYS A 59 -7.20 -21.51 16.75
C CYS A 59 -7.71 -20.10 17.07
N LEU A 60 -7.74 -19.75 18.36
CA LEU A 60 -8.22 -18.46 18.85
C LEU A 60 -7.03 -17.50 19.07
N PRO A 61 -7.27 -16.17 19.00
CA PRO A 61 -6.26 -15.20 19.36
C PRO A 61 -5.76 -15.44 20.80
N PRO A 62 -4.47 -15.19 21.09
CA PRO A 62 -3.95 -15.33 22.45
C PRO A 62 -4.68 -14.40 23.42
N PRO A 63 -4.79 -14.76 24.71
CA PRO A 63 -5.39 -13.90 25.71
C PRO A 63 -4.45 -12.71 26.03
N PRO A 64 -4.97 -11.56 26.53
CA PRO A 64 -4.17 -10.38 26.79
C PRO A 64 -2.97 -10.57 27.73
N GLU A 65 -3.06 -11.53 28.65
CA GLU A 65 -2.00 -11.87 29.60
C GLU A 65 -0.77 -12.48 28.90
N GLU A 66 -0.97 -13.06 27.72
CA GLU A 66 0.10 -13.59 26.88
C GLU A 66 0.65 -12.56 25.90
N TYR A 67 0.26 -11.29 26.03
CA TYR A 67 0.72 -10.23 25.15
C TYR A 67 2.13 -9.73 25.51
N VAL A 68 3.11 -10.61 25.33
CA VAL A 68 4.53 -10.32 25.61
C VAL A 68 5.24 -9.83 24.35
N ALA A 69 5.92 -8.68 24.46
CA ALA A 69 6.55 -8.02 23.32
C ALA A 69 7.84 -8.71 22.82
N CYS A 70 8.51 -9.51 23.66
CA CYS A 70 9.82 -10.10 23.35
C CYS A 70 10.15 -11.15 24.42
N PRO A 71 9.93 -12.45 24.14
CA PRO A 71 11.04 -13.18 23.54
C PRO A 71 10.68 -14.00 22.29
N ARG A 72 11.65 -14.29 21.41
CA ARG A 72 11.48 -15.22 20.27
C ARG A 72 11.03 -16.63 20.68
N ILE A 73 11.26 -16.99 21.93
CA ILE A 73 10.79 -18.25 22.54
C ILE A 73 9.33 -18.18 23.03
N ALA A 74 8.66 -17.02 22.92
CA ALA A 74 7.25 -16.91 23.23
C ALA A 74 6.44 -17.79 22.28
N ARG A 75 5.40 -18.42 22.83
CA ARG A 75 4.44 -19.22 22.07
C ARG A 75 3.70 -18.37 21.03
N HIS A 76 3.41 -17.13 21.40
CA HIS A 76 2.68 -16.15 20.59
C HIS A 76 3.57 -14.94 20.30
N TRP A 77 3.61 -14.51 19.03
CA TRP A 77 4.39 -13.36 18.61
C TRP A 77 3.47 -12.17 18.39
N ILE A 78 3.74 -11.06 19.09
CA ILE A 78 2.99 -9.82 18.93
C ILE A 78 3.85 -8.81 18.21
N ILE A 79 3.47 -8.61 16.96
CA ILE A 79 4.22 -7.77 16.04
C ILE A 79 3.41 -6.52 15.76
N GLY A 80 3.96 -5.36 16.12
CA GLY A 80 3.46 -4.05 15.74
C GLY A 80 4.59 -3.18 15.22
N SER A 81 4.28 -1.93 14.85
CA SER A 81 5.24 -1.00 14.25
C SER A 81 6.54 -0.82 15.07
N ARG A 82 6.44 -0.90 16.41
CA ARG A 82 7.58 -0.77 17.34
C ARG A 82 8.36 -2.05 17.59
N THR A 83 7.72 -3.22 17.45
CA THR A 83 8.33 -4.53 17.74
C THR A 83 8.77 -5.27 16.48
N ALA A 84 8.30 -4.87 15.29
CA ALA A 84 8.63 -5.47 14.01
C ALA A 84 10.14 -5.63 13.79
N LYS A 85 10.93 -4.61 14.14
CA LYS A 85 12.40 -4.64 14.03
C LYS A 85 13.08 -5.79 14.79
N PHE A 86 12.46 -6.33 15.83
CA PHE A 86 13.01 -7.46 16.59
C PHE A 86 12.69 -8.82 15.94
N HIS A 87 11.63 -8.88 15.14
CA HIS A 87 11.25 -10.08 14.39
C HIS A 87 11.84 -10.08 12.96
N MET A 88 11.94 -8.91 12.35
CA MET A 88 12.56 -8.65 11.05
C MET A 88 14.01 -8.15 11.22
N SER A 89 14.81 -8.89 11.98
CA SER A 89 16.21 -8.56 12.28
C SER A 89 17.17 -9.05 11.18
N HIS A 90 18.48 -8.96 11.41
CA HIS A 90 19.52 -9.55 10.54
C HIS A 90 19.24 -11.01 10.16
N GLU A 91 18.93 -11.89 11.12
CA GLU A 91 18.56 -13.28 10.81
C GLU A 91 17.39 -13.45 9.83
N PHE A 92 16.43 -12.52 9.84
CA PHE A 92 15.34 -12.53 8.88
C PHE A 92 15.83 -12.10 7.49
N MET A 93 16.67 -11.06 7.41
CA MET A 93 17.27 -10.65 6.14
C MET A 93 18.14 -11.78 5.56
N ASP A 94 19.00 -12.40 6.37
CA ASP A 94 19.87 -13.49 5.93
C ASP A 94 19.09 -14.72 5.43
N ALA A 95 17.90 -14.96 5.99
CA ALA A 95 17.05 -16.09 5.61
C ALA A 95 16.26 -15.85 4.31
N PHE A 96 15.98 -14.60 3.96
CA PHE A 96 15.00 -14.26 2.91
C PHE A 96 15.51 -13.32 1.81
N GLU A 97 16.70 -12.75 1.96
CA GLU A 97 17.38 -12.06 0.86
C GLU A 97 18.08 -13.06 -0.06
N ASP A 98 18.29 -12.67 -1.32
CA ASP A 98 19.16 -13.40 -2.24
C ASP A 98 20.61 -12.90 -2.07
N PRO A 99 21.50 -13.67 -1.42
CA PRO A 99 22.87 -13.22 -1.14
C PRO A 99 23.72 -13.08 -2.41
N PHE A 100 23.26 -13.58 -3.56
CA PHE A 100 23.98 -13.51 -4.83
C PHE A 100 23.56 -12.31 -5.70
N LYS A 101 22.61 -11.50 -5.24
CA LYS A 101 22.16 -10.27 -5.90
C LYS A 101 22.63 -9.02 -5.15
N MET A 102 22.52 -7.88 -5.82
CA MET A 102 22.89 -6.57 -5.27
C MET A 102 21.67 -5.66 -5.16
N ASP A 103 21.77 -4.64 -4.32
CA ASP A 103 20.77 -3.58 -4.15
C ASP A 103 19.34 -4.11 -3.94
N LEU A 104 18.34 -3.55 -4.62
CA LEU A 104 16.93 -3.94 -4.46
C LEU A 104 16.65 -5.39 -4.92
N GLU A 105 17.40 -5.90 -5.90
CA GLU A 105 17.23 -7.27 -6.38
C GLU A 105 17.58 -8.30 -5.30
N ARG A 106 18.46 -7.96 -4.35
CA ARG A 106 18.74 -8.79 -3.17
C ARG A 106 17.50 -8.96 -2.28
N GLN A 107 16.62 -7.96 -2.22
CA GLN A 107 15.41 -7.98 -1.39
C GLN A 107 14.18 -8.51 -2.13
N ARG A 108 14.32 -8.83 -3.42
CA ARG A 108 13.22 -9.32 -4.26
C ARG A 108 12.45 -10.50 -3.68
N PRO A 109 13.07 -11.56 -3.14
CA PRO A 109 12.29 -12.69 -2.60
C PRO A 109 11.42 -12.27 -1.41
N MET A 110 11.88 -11.33 -0.59
CA MET A 110 11.08 -10.76 0.49
C MET A 110 9.87 -10.00 -0.04
N PHE A 111 10.04 -9.23 -1.12
CA PHE A 111 8.94 -8.48 -1.71
C PHE A 111 7.94 -9.38 -2.42
N ASP A 112 8.41 -10.39 -3.17
CA ASP A 112 7.55 -11.38 -3.82
C ASP A 112 6.70 -12.11 -2.78
N ARG A 113 7.29 -12.50 -1.65
CA ARG A 113 6.53 -13.08 -0.52
C ARG A 113 5.47 -12.12 0.03
N ALA A 114 5.80 -10.85 0.22
CA ALA A 114 4.83 -9.85 0.66
C ALA A 114 3.73 -9.65 -0.38
N LEU A 115 4.06 -9.72 -1.66
CA LEU A 115 3.11 -9.58 -2.75
C LEU A 115 2.07 -10.71 -2.72
N ASP A 116 2.51 -11.95 -2.50
CA ASP A 116 1.63 -13.10 -2.32
C ASP A 116 0.68 -12.88 -1.14
N SER A 117 1.18 -12.36 -0.01
CA SER A 117 0.32 -12.03 1.12
C SER A 117 -0.66 -10.89 0.85
N LEU A 118 -0.29 -9.88 0.05
CA LEU A 118 -1.22 -8.83 -0.37
C LEU A 118 -2.30 -9.37 -1.32
N ARG A 119 -1.95 -10.31 -2.21
CA ARG A 119 -2.89 -10.93 -3.15
C ARG A 119 -3.85 -11.91 -2.45
N ASP A 120 -3.29 -12.79 -1.63
CA ASP A 120 -4.02 -13.96 -1.14
C ASP A 120 -4.54 -13.81 0.27
N THR A 121 -3.85 -13.09 1.14
CA THR A 121 -4.24 -12.98 2.55
C THR A 121 -4.96 -11.67 2.84
N ILE A 122 -4.39 -10.55 2.40
CA ILE A 122 -4.90 -9.19 2.67
C ILE A 122 -5.81 -8.77 1.53
N ARG A 123 -7.00 -9.38 1.47
CA ARG A 123 -7.99 -9.13 0.40
C ARG A 123 -8.96 -8.01 0.79
N PRO A 124 -9.29 -7.07 -0.10
CA PRO A 124 -10.32 -6.08 0.17
C PRO A 124 -11.69 -6.74 0.36
N ASN A 125 -12.50 -6.22 1.28
CA ASN A 125 -13.87 -6.69 1.48
C ASN A 125 -14.75 -6.32 0.26
N ALA A 126 -15.97 -6.87 0.23
CA ALA A 126 -16.89 -6.68 -0.90
C ALA A 126 -17.18 -5.19 -1.22
N ALA A 127 -17.33 -4.34 -0.19
CA ALA A 127 -17.58 -2.92 -0.38
C ALA A 127 -16.37 -2.21 -1.01
N LEU A 128 -15.15 -2.52 -0.54
CA LEU A 128 -13.93 -1.92 -1.07
C LEU A 128 -13.60 -2.46 -2.48
N ARG A 129 -13.85 -3.74 -2.76
CA ARG A 129 -13.75 -4.31 -4.12
C ARG A 129 -14.69 -3.60 -5.10
N ALA A 130 -15.91 -3.27 -4.70
CA ALA A 130 -16.84 -2.52 -5.55
C ALA A 130 -16.30 -1.12 -5.90
N LEU A 131 -15.67 -0.42 -4.95
CA LEU A 131 -15.03 0.88 -5.18
C LEU A 131 -13.82 0.76 -6.13
N ILE A 132 -12.97 -0.24 -5.91
CA ILE A 132 -11.82 -0.54 -6.79
C ILE A 132 -12.30 -0.85 -8.21
N ALA A 133 -13.30 -1.71 -8.36
CA ALA A 133 -13.86 -2.05 -9.66
C ALA A 133 -14.47 -0.82 -10.35
N LYS A 134 -15.09 0.10 -9.60
CA LYS A 134 -15.60 1.36 -10.13
C LYS A 134 -14.48 2.29 -10.62
N ALA A 135 -13.38 2.39 -9.89
CA ALA A 135 -12.20 3.12 -10.32
C ALA A 135 -11.59 2.51 -11.60
N ARG A 136 -11.46 1.18 -11.67
CA ARG A 136 -10.88 0.48 -12.83
C ARG A 136 -11.64 0.65 -14.13
N ARG A 137 -12.96 0.87 -14.05
CA ARG A 137 -13.78 1.19 -15.24
C ARG A 137 -13.39 2.51 -15.91
N SER A 138 -12.70 3.44 -15.24
CA SER A 138 -12.23 4.67 -15.89
C SER A 138 -10.99 4.47 -16.76
N VAL A 139 -10.33 3.31 -16.65
CA VAL A 139 -9.08 2.98 -17.38
C VAL A 139 -9.17 1.68 -18.18
N SER A 140 -10.36 1.09 -18.33
CA SER A 140 -10.54 -0.24 -18.95
C SER A 140 -10.02 -0.32 -20.38
N ASP A 141 -10.20 0.77 -21.14
CA ASP A 141 -9.97 0.79 -22.59
C ASP A 141 -8.70 1.55 -23.00
N VAL A 142 -7.89 1.97 -22.02
CA VAL A 142 -6.69 2.77 -22.26
C VAL A 142 -5.47 2.15 -21.58
N ALA A 143 -4.31 2.24 -22.24
CA ALA A 143 -3.04 1.99 -21.56
C ALA A 143 -2.77 3.15 -20.59
N TYR A 144 -2.59 2.82 -19.31
CA TYR A 144 -2.35 3.82 -18.28
C TYR A 144 -1.13 3.50 -17.44
N ALA A 145 -0.54 4.53 -16.81
CA ALA A 145 0.47 4.38 -15.77
C ALA A 145 -0.11 4.79 -14.40
N GLY A 146 0.31 4.11 -13.34
CA GLY A 146 0.05 4.53 -11.96
C GLY A 146 1.09 5.55 -11.52
N VAL A 147 0.69 6.65 -10.89
CA VAL A 147 1.61 7.66 -10.36
C VAL A 147 1.28 7.95 -8.92
N HIS A 148 2.29 7.90 -8.04
CA HIS A 148 2.13 8.25 -6.64
C HIS A 148 2.97 9.47 -6.28
N LEU A 149 2.27 10.58 -6.01
CA LEU A 149 2.84 11.84 -5.58
C LEU A 149 2.72 11.93 -4.06
N ARG A 150 3.85 11.91 -3.35
CA ARG A 150 3.87 12.12 -1.91
C ARG A 150 4.35 13.53 -1.57
N ARG A 151 3.47 14.31 -0.94
CA ARG A 151 3.78 15.61 -0.32
C ARG A 151 3.75 15.43 1.21
N GLY A 152 3.06 16.27 1.98
CA GLY A 152 2.87 16.05 3.42
C GLY A 152 4.15 15.86 4.25
N ASP A 153 4.12 15.01 5.27
CA ASP A 153 5.25 14.83 6.21
C ASP A 153 6.42 13.98 5.69
N GLN A 154 6.38 13.53 4.43
CA GLN A 154 7.46 12.73 3.83
C GLN A 154 8.17 13.52 2.72
N LEU A 155 9.40 13.91 3.00
CA LEU A 155 10.29 14.58 2.04
C LEU A 155 11.06 13.55 1.20
N ALA A 156 11.63 13.99 0.08
CA ALA A 156 12.44 13.14 -0.78
C ALA A 156 13.63 12.54 -0.01
N ARG A 157 13.81 11.22 -0.13
CA ARG A 157 14.93 10.48 0.50
C ARG A 157 16.23 10.60 -0.29
N THR A 158 16.13 10.92 -1.58
CA THR A 158 17.28 11.11 -2.47
C THR A 158 18.03 12.39 -2.12
N TRP A 159 19.37 12.34 -2.16
CA TRP A 159 20.23 13.49 -1.86
C TRP A 159 19.94 14.71 -2.73
N LYS A 160 19.63 14.51 -4.02
CA LYS A 160 19.34 15.58 -5.01
C LYS A 160 18.23 16.54 -4.55
N TYR A 161 17.24 16.05 -3.80
CA TYR A 161 16.09 16.84 -3.33
C TYR A 161 16.03 16.90 -1.80
N ARG A 162 17.18 16.81 -1.13
CA ARG A 162 17.24 16.81 0.33
C ARG A 162 16.51 18.04 0.89
N LYS A 163 15.58 17.81 1.82
CA LYS A 163 14.71 18.81 2.47
C LYS A 163 13.57 19.38 1.60
N GLY A 164 13.34 18.83 0.42
CA GLY A 164 12.20 19.18 -0.43
C GLY A 164 11.44 17.95 -0.92
N TYR A 165 10.43 18.19 -1.73
CA TYR A 165 9.78 17.12 -2.49
C TYR A 165 10.46 16.92 -3.84
N VAL A 166 10.27 15.74 -4.44
CA VAL A 166 10.66 15.51 -5.83
C VAL A 166 9.79 16.40 -6.74
N PRO A 167 10.37 17.22 -7.64
CA PRO A 167 9.61 18.08 -8.56
C PRO A 167 8.67 17.27 -9.46
N ILE A 168 7.53 17.86 -9.85
CA ILE A 168 6.56 17.20 -10.75
C ILE A 168 7.20 16.81 -12.08
N SER A 169 8.08 17.65 -12.62
CA SER A 169 8.83 17.39 -13.86
C SER A 169 9.62 16.07 -13.89
N GLU A 170 10.06 15.56 -12.74
CA GLU A 170 10.72 14.25 -12.66
C GLU A 170 9.70 13.11 -12.82
N PHE A 171 8.49 13.25 -12.29
CA PHE A 171 7.40 12.30 -12.52
C PHE A 171 6.94 12.35 -13.97
N VAL A 172 6.82 13.54 -14.56
CA VAL A 172 6.51 13.71 -15.99
C VAL A 172 7.54 12.99 -16.86
N THR A 173 8.82 13.11 -16.51
CA THR A 173 9.91 12.38 -17.18
C THR A 173 9.73 10.86 -17.04
N GLY A 174 9.41 10.37 -15.84
CA GLY A 174 9.12 8.94 -15.61
C GLY A 174 7.93 8.43 -16.42
N ILE A 175 6.84 9.21 -16.50
CA ILE A 175 5.64 8.87 -17.27
C ILE A 175 5.94 8.82 -18.77
N ARG A 176 6.70 9.79 -19.29
CA ARG A 176 7.12 9.83 -20.71
C ARG A 176 8.11 8.72 -21.06
N GLY A 177 8.81 8.17 -20.08
CA GLY A 177 9.72 7.04 -20.23
C GLY A 177 9.05 5.66 -20.23
N VAL A 178 7.74 5.57 -20.02
CA VAL A 178 7.02 4.28 -20.05
C VAL A 178 7.03 3.72 -21.47
N GLU A 179 7.55 2.50 -21.62
CA GLU A 179 7.64 1.82 -22.90
C GLU A 179 6.25 1.61 -23.53
N GLY A 180 6.13 1.86 -24.83
CA GLY A 180 4.85 1.84 -25.56
C GLY A 180 3.96 3.07 -25.33
N GLY A 181 4.34 3.96 -24.41
CA GLY A 181 3.58 5.15 -24.06
C GLY A 181 2.28 4.85 -23.30
N VAL A 182 1.66 5.89 -22.76
CA VAL A 182 0.38 5.81 -22.07
C VAL A 182 -0.56 6.91 -22.52
N SER A 183 -1.86 6.60 -22.61
CA SER A 183 -2.91 7.57 -22.94
C SER A 183 -3.50 8.22 -21.69
N ALA A 184 -3.34 7.56 -20.54
CA ALA A 184 -3.83 8.04 -19.26
C ALA A 184 -2.84 7.79 -18.11
N VAL A 185 -3.03 8.51 -17.02
CA VAL A 185 -2.32 8.32 -15.76
C VAL A 185 -3.34 8.27 -14.64
N TRP A 186 -3.23 7.28 -13.75
CA TRP A 186 -3.92 7.32 -12.46
C TRP A 186 -3.00 8.01 -11.44
N ALA A 187 -3.34 9.23 -11.04
CA ALA A 187 -2.57 10.03 -10.09
C ALA A 187 -3.14 9.90 -8.68
N ALA A 188 -2.37 9.25 -7.80
CA ALA A 188 -2.62 9.18 -6.37
C ALA A 188 -1.76 10.22 -5.65
N SER A 189 -2.38 11.07 -4.84
CA SER A 189 -1.67 12.07 -4.03
C SER A 189 -2.39 12.34 -2.73
N ASP A 190 -1.61 12.59 -1.68
CA ASP A 190 -2.10 13.09 -0.41
C ASP A 190 -2.32 14.62 -0.42
N ALA A 191 -1.87 15.30 -1.47
CA ALA A 191 -2.10 16.72 -1.71
C ALA A 191 -2.74 16.92 -3.10
N PRO A 192 -4.04 17.26 -3.20
CA PRO A 192 -4.72 17.39 -4.49
C PRO A 192 -4.07 18.39 -5.44
N GLY A 193 -3.48 19.48 -4.93
CA GLY A 193 -2.76 20.46 -5.74
C GLY A 193 -1.60 19.89 -6.56
N ALA A 194 -0.94 18.83 -6.07
CA ALA A 194 0.13 18.16 -6.81
C ALA A 194 -0.39 17.39 -8.04
N ILE A 195 -1.64 16.93 -8.01
CA ILE A 195 -2.26 16.28 -9.17
C ILE A 195 -2.62 17.32 -10.24
N THR A 196 -3.09 18.50 -9.81
CA THR A 196 -3.33 19.63 -10.72
C THR A 196 -2.04 20.04 -11.43
N GLU A 197 -0.96 20.25 -10.68
CA GLU A 197 0.38 20.58 -11.21
C GLU A 197 0.86 19.50 -12.21
N LEU A 198 0.67 18.21 -11.91
CA LEU A 198 0.98 17.12 -12.82
C LEU A 198 0.20 17.20 -14.14
N GLY A 199 -1.09 17.51 -14.08
CA GLY A 199 -1.92 17.68 -15.27
C GLY A 199 -1.49 18.85 -16.15
N GLU A 200 -1.12 19.97 -15.53
CA GLU A 200 -0.60 21.15 -16.24
C GLU A 200 0.70 20.84 -16.98
N GLU A 201 1.64 20.12 -16.35
CA GLU A 201 2.92 19.76 -16.98
C GLU A 201 2.83 18.65 -18.04
N LEU A 202 1.92 17.68 -17.88
CA LEU A 202 1.70 16.63 -18.87
C LEU A 202 1.04 17.16 -20.16
N GLY A 203 0.25 18.23 -20.04
CA GLY A 203 -0.51 18.81 -21.13
C GLY A 203 -1.69 17.94 -21.57
N HIS A 204 -2.30 18.28 -22.71
CA HIS A 204 -3.59 17.71 -23.12
C HIS A 204 -3.52 16.30 -23.73
N ASN A 205 -2.32 15.76 -23.98
CA ASN A 205 -2.15 14.48 -24.68
C ASN A 205 -2.28 13.25 -23.75
N VAL A 206 -2.18 13.45 -22.44
CA VAL A 206 -2.29 12.37 -21.44
C VAL A 206 -3.39 12.73 -20.46
N GLN A 207 -4.39 11.87 -20.36
CA GLN A 207 -5.50 12.08 -19.43
C GLN A 207 -5.05 11.81 -17.99
N VAL A 208 -5.18 12.80 -17.10
CA VAL A 208 -4.94 12.60 -15.67
C VAL A 208 -6.25 12.21 -14.97
N LEU A 209 -6.28 10.97 -14.47
CA LEU A 209 -7.39 10.38 -13.73
C LEU A 209 -7.02 10.23 -12.26
N ASN A 210 -7.99 10.39 -11.38
CA ASN A 210 -7.86 10.15 -9.95
C ASN A 210 -9.24 9.83 -9.35
N LEU A 211 -9.34 9.74 -8.01
CA LEU A 211 -10.61 9.49 -7.32
C LEU A 211 -11.73 10.46 -7.74
N THR A 212 -11.46 11.77 -7.83
CA THR A 212 -12.47 12.77 -8.20
C THR A 212 -12.91 12.66 -9.65
N SER A 213 -12.03 12.23 -10.56
CA SER A 213 -12.37 11.95 -11.97
C SER A 213 -13.45 10.88 -12.13
N VAL A 214 -13.53 9.93 -11.19
CA VAL A 214 -14.56 8.87 -11.17
C VAL A 214 -15.91 9.38 -10.63
N GLY A 215 -15.86 10.36 -9.72
CA GLY A 215 -17.05 10.96 -9.11
C GLY A 215 -17.85 10.03 -8.18
N GLY A 216 -19.02 10.50 -7.75
CA GLY A 216 -19.91 9.77 -6.85
C GLY A 216 -19.27 9.43 -5.48
N ASP A 217 -19.49 8.20 -5.03
CA ASP A 217 -18.90 7.63 -3.81
C ASP A 217 -17.37 7.52 -3.86
N VAL A 218 -16.78 7.15 -5.00
CA VAL A 218 -15.31 7.10 -5.19
C VAL A 218 -14.70 8.49 -5.12
N GLY A 219 -15.32 9.49 -5.77
CA GLY A 219 -14.84 10.87 -5.73
C GLY A 219 -14.84 11.48 -4.32
N ARG A 220 -15.77 11.06 -3.45
CA ARG A 220 -15.82 11.49 -2.05
C ARG A 220 -14.67 10.93 -1.20
N LEU A 221 -13.85 10.01 -1.71
CA LEU A 221 -12.73 9.44 -0.98
C LEU A 221 -11.47 10.33 -1.02
N MET A 222 -11.41 11.30 -1.94
CA MET A 222 -10.28 12.21 -2.08
C MET A 222 -10.07 13.08 -0.81
N PRO A 223 -8.82 13.40 -0.43
CA PRO A 223 -8.52 14.52 0.47
C PRO A 223 -9.19 15.83 0.04
N ALA A 224 -9.40 16.73 0.99
CA ALA A 224 -9.97 18.04 0.69
C ALA A 224 -8.98 18.85 -0.17
N ALA A 225 -9.49 19.73 -1.04
CA ALA A 225 -8.64 20.45 -2.01
C ALA A 225 -7.56 21.32 -1.32
N GLU A 226 -7.88 21.80 -0.12
CA GLU A 226 -7.02 22.58 0.77
C GLU A 226 -6.01 21.74 1.57
N ASP A 227 -6.10 20.41 1.55
CA ASP A 227 -5.14 19.56 2.25
C ASP A 227 -3.75 19.70 1.60
N ALA A 228 -2.78 20.22 2.35
CA ALA A 228 -1.39 20.38 1.92
C ALA A 228 -0.58 19.06 1.93
N GLY A 229 -1.22 17.94 2.27
CA GLY A 229 -0.61 16.63 2.37
C GLY A 229 -0.94 15.89 3.66
N TYR A 230 -0.64 14.60 3.67
CA TYR A 230 -0.81 13.71 4.81
C TYR A 230 0.29 13.93 5.85
N VAL A 231 -0.11 14.14 7.11
CA VAL A 231 0.79 14.22 8.27
C VAL A 231 0.41 13.17 9.31
N GLN A 232 1.28 12.19 9.54
CA GLN A 232 1.00 11.04 10.41
C GLN A 232 0.70 11.45 11.86
N LYS A 233 1.39 12.46 12.37
CA LYS A 233 1.22 12.95 13.75
C LYS A 233 -0.14 13.62 13.98
N GLU A 234 -0.71 14.17 12.92
CA GLU A 234 -1.98 14.90 12.95
C GLU A 234 -3.17 13.99 12.64
N TRP A 235 -2.92 12.83 12.04
CA TRP A 235 -3.95 11.88 11.64
C TRP A 235 -4.94 11.54 12.76
N ARG A 236 -4.47 11.44 14.00
CA ARG A 236 -5.29 11.14 15.19
C ARG A 236 -6.34 12.20 15.52
N TYR A 237 -6.19 13.42 15.01
CA TYR A 237 -7.12 14.53 15.27
C TYR A 237 -8.28 14.58 14.28
N ARG A 238 -8.21 13.82 13.18
CA ARG A 238 -9.34 13.67 12.26
C ARG A 238 -10.43 12.81 12.88
N THR A 239 -11.68 13.08 12.54
CA THR A 239 -12.81 12.27 12.99
C THR A 239 -12.65 10.82 12.52
N GLU A 240 -13.28 9.88 13.21
CA GLU A 240 -13.24 8.47 12.78
C GLU A 240 -13.77 8.29 11.35
N GLU A 241 -14.89 8.94 11.02
CA GLU A 241 -15.47 8.88 9.67
C GLU A 241 -14.52 9.41 8.59
N GLU A 242 -13.84 10.53 8.83
CA GLU A 242 -12.84 11.05 7.90
C GLU A 242 -11.65 10.10 7.75
N ARG A 243 -11.12 9.57 8.85
CA ARG A 243 -10.01 8.60 8.81
C ARG A 243 -10.43 7.37 8.02
N LYS A 244 -11.66 6.89 8.19
CA LYS A 244 -12.18 5.75 7.44
C LYS A 244 -12.31 6.04 5.95
N ARG A 245 -12.93 7.17 5.61
CA ARG A 245 -13.09 7.65 4.23
C ARG A 245 -11.75 7.77 3.50
N LEU A 246 -10.78 8.46 4.11
CA LEU A 246 -9.45 8.66 3.52
C LEU A 246 -8.64 7.35 3.45
N THR A 247 -8.82 6.44 4.41
CA THR A 247 -8.20 5.10 4.34
C THR A 247 -8.75 4.31 3.15
N ARG A 248 -10.07 4.34 2.89
CA ARG A 248 -10.64 3.72 1.68
C ARG A 248 -10.06 4.31 0.41
N GLY A 249 -9.95 5.65 0.34
CA GLY A 249 -9.32 6.35 -0.79
C GLY A 249 -7.89 5.87 -1.04
N ALA A 250 -7.08 5.82 0.00
CA ALA A 250 -5.70 5.35 -0.08
C ALA A 250 -5.58 3.88 -0.53
N VAL A 251 -6.52 3.00 -0.12
CA VAL A 251 -6.52 1.60 -0.60
C VAL A 251 -6.97 1.50 -2.06
N VAL A 252 -7.95 2.30 -2.49
CA VAL A 252 -8.35 2.36 -3.90
C VAL A 252 -7.20 2.86 -4.76
N ASP A 253 -6.56 3.95 -4.36
CA ASP A 253 -5.37 4.47 -5.05
C ASP A 253 -4.26 3.43 -5.11
N PHE A 254 -3.96 2.76 -3.99
CA PHE A 254 -2.97 1.69 -3.95
C PHE A 254 -3.29 0.56 -4.92
N ALA A 255 -4.55 0.14 -5.03
CA ALA A 255 -4.98 -0.86 -6.01
C ALA A 255 -4.78 -0.40 -7.46
N MET A 256 -5.09 0.86 -7.75
CA MET A 256 -4.99 1.44 -9.09
C MET A 256 -3.55 1.61 -9.56
N ILE A 257 -2.66 2.07 -8.67
CA ILE A 257 -1.26 2.36 -8.99
C ILE A 257 -0.36 1.12 -8.95
N SER A 258 -0.72 0.09 -8.18
CA SER A 258 0.03 -1.19 -8.15
C SER A 258 -0.52 -2.21 -9.13
N GLY A 259 -1.83 -2.19 -9.41
CA GLY A 259 -2.49 -3.30 -10.10
C GLY A 259 -2.92 -4.43 -9.16
N LEU A 260 -2.77 -4.30 -7.84
CA LEU A 260 -3.24 -5.31 -6.89
C LEU A 260 -4.76 -5.54 -6.95
N TRP A 261 -5.16 -6.77 -6.65
CA TRP A 261 -6.55 -7.23 -6.60
C TRP A 261 -7.30 -7.10 -7.94
N LEU A 262 -6.65 -7.51 -9.04
CA LEU A 262 -7.29 -7.65 -10.34
C LEU A 262 -8.38 -8.72 -10.32
N GLU A 263 -9.55 -8.36 -10.85
CA GLU A 263 -10.57 -9.32 -11.28
C GLU A 263 -10.43 -9.63 -12.78
N ASN A 264 -11.03 -10.73 -13.23
CA ASN A 264 -10.92 -11.19 -14.61
C ASN A 264 -11.30 -10.10 -15.63
N GLY A 265 -10.42 -9.87 -16.61
CA GLY A 265 -10.61 -8.87 -17.67
C GLY A 265 -10.23 -7.44 -17.28
N GLN A 266 -9.85 -7.18 -16.03
CA GLN A 266 -9.31 -5.88 -15.63
C GLN A 266 -7.84 -5.73 -16.04
N ARG A 267 -7.45 -4.50 -16.37
CA ARG A 267 -6.10 -4.15 -16.82
C ARG A 267 -5.26 -3.63 -15.65
N ALA A 268 -4.01 -4.10 -15.55
CA ALA A 268 -2.99 -3.56 -14.65
C ALA A 268 -2.36 -2.29 -15.22
N PRO A 269 -1.77 -1.39 -14.40
CA PRO A 269 -1.00 -0.27 -14.92
C PRO A 269 0.20 -0.79 -15.74
N SER A 270 0.54 -0.08 -16.81
CA SER A 270 1.67 -0.41 -17.69
C SER A 270 3.01 -0.21 -16.96
N ALA A 271 3.04 0.75 -16.04
CA ALA A 271 4.13 1.04 -15.13
C ALA A 271 3.62 1.80 -13.91
N SER A 272 4.41 1.80 -12.84
CA SER A 272 4.16 2.59 -11.62
C SER A 272 5.31 3.58 -11.43
N VAL A 273 5.00 4.88 -11.38
CA VAL A 273 5.98 5.96 -11.18
C VAL A 273 5.81 6.53 -9.78
N CYS A 274 6.86 6.44 -8.97
CA CYS A 274 6.85 6.92 -7.58
C CYS A 274 8.26 7.33 -7.14
N THR A 275 8.39 7.84 -5.91
CA THR A 275 9.67 8.22 -5.34
C THR A 275 10.30 7.08 -4.53
N TYR A 276 11.63 7.12 -4.40
CA TYR A 276 12.38 6.22 -3.54
C TYR A 276 11.88 6.27 -2.08
N GLY A 277 11.51 5.12 -1.52
CA GLY A 277 10.84 4.97 -0.24
C GLY A 277 9.31 4.91 -0.30
N CYS A 278 8.71 4.89 -1.49
CA CYS A 278 7.31 4.49 -1.66
C CYS A 278 7.17 2.98 -1.52
N VAL A 279 6.07 2.51 -0.92
CA VAL A 279 5.80 1.07 -0.74
C VAL A 279 5.70 0.32 -2.07
N LEU A 280 5.43 1.01 -3.18
CA LEU A 280 5.40 0.42 -4.53
C LEU A 280 6.79 0.03 -5.06
N GLU A 281 7.86 0.61 -4.52
CA GLU A 281 9.23 0.34 -4.99
C GLU A 281 9.64 -1.13 -4.83
N GLY A 282 9.05 -1.83 -3.85
CA GLY A 282 9.27 -3.26 -3.66
C GLY A 282 8.49 -4.16 -4.61
N PHE A 283 7.47 -3.65 -5.30
CA PHE A 283 6.54 -4.47 -6.09
C PHE A 283 6.64 -4.11 -7.58
N PRO A 284 7.62 -4.64 -8.32
CA PRO A 284 7.77 -4.32 -9.74
C PRO A 284 6.48 -4.64 -10.52
N ALA A 285 6.05 -3.75 -11.41
CA ALA A 285 4.82 -3.93 -12.19
C ALA A 285 4.80 -5.28 -12.96
N ASP A 286 5.97 -5.77 -13.37
CA ASP A 286 6.12 -7.08 -14.02
C ASP A 286 5.88 -8.27 -13.08
N SER A 287 6.12 -8.12 -11.77
CA SER A 287 5.76 -9.14 -10.77
C SER A 287 4.24 -9.18 -10.50
N ILE A 288 3.51 -8.14 -10.93
CA ILE A 288 2.06 -8.00 -10.75
C ILE A 288 1.26 -8.60 -11.92
N ARG A 289 1.91 -8.87 -13.07
CA ARG A 289 1.30 -9.56 -14.21
C ARG A 289 1.16 -11.05 -13.88
N ASN A 290 -0.09 -11.54 -13.87
CA ASN A 290 -0.38 -12.99 -13.82
C ASN A 290 0.16 -13.69 -15.08
#